data_AF-A0AAV0L0C8-F1
#
_entry.id   AF-A0AAV0L0C8-F1
#
_cell.length_a   1.000
_cell.length_b   1.000
_cell.length_c   1.000
_cell.angle_alpha   90.00
_cell.angle_beta   90.00
_cell.angle_gamma   90.00
#
_symmetry.space_group_name_H-M   'P 1'
#
loop_
_entity.id
_entity.type
_entity.pdbx_description
1 polymer ?
#
loop_
_entity_poly.entity_id
_entity_poly.type
_entity_poly.pdbx_seq_one_letter_code
_entity_poly.pdbx_strand_id
1 'polypeptide(L)'
;MSHLISQGITSITGQVQCKKCEERYEMSYDLVSKFEEVAAFISENKYRMHDRAPAVWSDPTLPDCRACGGTDCAKPVMAKKRDINWLFLLLGQLIGCCKLWDLKYFCKHTSNHRTGAKDRVLYLTYLAVCKQLVPSGPFDA
;
A
#
# COMPACT_ATOMS: atom_id res chain seq x y z
N MET A 1 -15.09 3.25 -1.57
CA MET A 1 -14.70 3.09 -2.99
C MET A 1 -15.75 3.73 -3.86
N SER A 2 -17.02 3.32 -3.72
CA SER A 2 -18.17 3.96 -4.39
C SER A 2 -18.16 5.49 -4.31
N HIS A 3 -17.83 6.06 -3.14
CA HIS A 3 -17.69 7.52 -2.98
C HIS A 3 -16.65 8.13 -3.94
N LEU A 4 -15.45 7.55 -4.03
CA LEU A 4 -14.39 8.05 -4.93
C LEU A 4 -14.82 7.94 -6.40
N ILE A 5 -15.39 6.79 -6.78
CA ILE A 5 -15.88 6.55 -8.14
C ILE A 5 -17.00 7.54 -8.50
N SER A 6 -17.94 7.82 -7.58
CA SER A 6 -19.01 8.79 -7.81
C SER A 6 -18.51 10.23 -8.01
N GLN A 7 -17.29 10.53 -7.54
CA GLN A 7 -16.61 11.80 -7.75
C GLN A 7 -15.71 11.79 -9.01
N GLY A 8 -15.76 10.74 -9.82
CA GLY A 8 -14.92 10.58 -11.01
C GLY A 8 -13.48 10.19 -10.71
N ILE A 9 -13.14 9.83 -9.47
CA ILE A 9 -11.81 9.38 -9.08
C ILE A 9 -11.70 7.89 -9.41
N THR A 10 -11.17 7.59 -10.60
CA THR A 10 -10.97 6.21 -11.09
C THR A 10 -9.49 5.79 -11.08
N SER A 11 -8.57 6.71 -10.87
CA SER A 11 -7.14 6.44 -10.77
C SER A 11 -6.48 7.23 -9.66
N ILE A 12 -5.40 6.69 -9.11
CA ILE A 12 -4.63 7.30 -8.03
C ILE A 12 -3.19 7.45 -8.48
N THR A 13 -2.66 8.68 -8.39
CA THR A 13 -1.28 8.98 -8.78
C THR A 13 -0.34 9.07 -7.58
N GLY A 14 0.94 8.85 -7.84
CA GLY A 14 2.00 8.95 -6.84
C GLY A 14 3.38 9.07 -7.49
N GLN A 15 4.30 9.71 -6.77
CA GLN A 15 5.66 9.93 -7.22
C GLN A 15 6.54 8.72 -6.89
N VAL A 16 7.34 8.28 -7.85
CA VAL A 16 8.35 7.23 -7.69
C VAL A 16 9.72 7.74 -8.09
N GLN A 17 10.77 7.11 -7.57
CA GLN A 17 12.15 7.34 -7.95
C GLN A 17 12.80 6.01 -8.30
N CYS A 18 13.47 5.93 -9.45
CA CYS A 18 14.26 4.76 -9.81
C CYS A 18 15.53 4.68 -8.95
N LYS A 19 15.79 3.53 -8.30
CA LYS A 19 17.05 3.30 -7.56
C LYS A 19 18.27 3.01 -8.45
N LYS A 20 18.10 2.94 -9.78
CA LYS A 20 19.16 2.65 -10.76
C LYS A 20 19.60 3.90 -11.54
N CYS A 21 18.64 4.64 -12.11
CA CYS A 21 18.93 5.86 -12.89
C CYS A 21 18.54 7.16 -12.17
N GLU A 22 18.04 7.09 -10.93
CA GLU A 22 17.63 8.22 -10.09
C GLU A 22 16.47 9.08 -10.62
N GLU A 23 15.96 8.77 -11.82
CA GLU A 23 14.83 9.47 -12.44
C GLU A 23 13.58 9.43 -11.55
N ARG A 24 12.92 10.60 -11.43
CA ARG A 24 11.68 10.77 -10.67
C ARG A 24 10.53 11.05 -11.61
N TYR A 25 9.43 10.35 -11.40
CA TYR A 25 8.25 10.55 -12.24
C TYR A 25 6.97 10.14 -11.52
N GLU A 26 5.86 10.66 -12.04
CA GLU A 26 4.53 10.27 -11.60
C GLU A 26 4.10 8.96 -12.26
N MET A 27 3.53 8.07 -11.45
CA MET A 27 2.87 6.86 -11.87
C MET A 27 1.40 6.90 -11.42
N SER A 28 0.54 6.20 -12.15
CA SER A 28 -0.89 6.08 -11.84
C SER A 28 -1.29 4.61 -11.76
N TYR A 29 -2.19 4.31 -10.83
CA TYR A 29 -2.87 3.04 -10.74
C TYR A 29 -4.36 3.23 -10.97
N ASP A 30 -4.97 2.35 -11.77
CA ASP A 30 -6.42 2.22 -11.83
C ASP A 30 -6.94 1.73 -10.48
N LEU A 31 -7.91 2.45 -9.92
CA LEU A 31 -8.38 2.25 -8.55
C LEU A 31 -9.07 0.89 -8.39
N VAL A 32 -9.92 0.51 -9.35
CA VAL A 32 -10.78 -0.67 -9.24
C VAL A 32 -9.94 -1.94 -9.43
N SER A 33 -9.26 -2.05 -10.57
CA SER A 33 -8.48 -3.25 -10.89
C SER A 33 -7.38 -3.52 -9.87
N LYS A 34 -6.63 -2.50 -9.45
CA LYS A 34 -5.58 -2.69 -8.44
C LYS A 34 -6.12 -2.99 -7.05
N PHE A 35 -7.27 -2.44 -6.68
CA PHE A 35 -7.88 -2.81 -5.41
C PHE A 35 -8.40 -4.26 -5.44
N GLU A 36 -8.98 -4.70 -6.55
CA GLU A 36 -9.44 -6.09 -6.72
C GLU A 36 -8.29 -7.10 -6.59
N GLU A 37 -7.11 -6.80 -7.17
CA GLU A 37 -5.89 -7.61 -6.99
C GLU A 37 -5.53 -7.77 -5.50
N VAL A 38 -5.51 -6.66 -4.75
CA VAL A 38 -5.18 -6.66 -3.31
C VAL A 38 -6.25 -7.39 -2.50
N ALA A 39 -7.52 -7.14 -2.79
CA ALA A 39 -8.65 -7.75 -2.09
C ALA A 39 -8.71 -9.26 -2.31
N ALA A 40 -8.48 -9.72 -3.54
CA ALA A 40 -8.39 -11.14 -3.87
C ALA A 40 -7.24 -11.80 -3.10
N PHE A 41 -6.04 -11.20 -3.13
CA PHE A 41 -4.89 -11.71 -2.40
C PHE A 41 -5.16 -11.84 -0.89
N ILE A 42 -5.79 -10.84 -0.27
CA ILE A 42 -6.20 -10.90 1.14
C ILE A 42 -7.19 -12.04 1.35
N SER A 43 -8.27 -12.11 0.56
CA SER A 43 -9.30 -13.13 0.71
C SER A 43 -8.74 -14.55 0.64
N GLU A 44 -7.78 -14.78 -0.24
CA GLU A 44 -7.17 -16.10 -0.46
C GLU A 44 -6.12 -16.47 0.60
N ASN A 45 -5.45 -15.49 1.23
CA ASN A 45 -4.27 -15.75 2.06
C ASN A 45 -4.43 -15.37 3.53
N LYS A 46 -5.44 -14.57 3.90
CA LYS A 46 -5.59 -14.01 5.27
C LYS A 46 -5.56 -15.08 6.36
N TYR A 47 -6.20 -16.23 6.15
CA TYR A 47 -6.22 -17.32 7.15
C TYR A 47 -4.82 -17.91 7.46
N ARG A 48 -3.83 -17.74 6.56
CA ARG A 48 -2.44 -18.16 6.74
C ARG A 48 -1.54 -17.07 7.30
N MET A 49 -2.00 -15.82 7.32
CA MET A 49 -1.18 -14.68 7.71
C MET A 49 -0.98 -14.58 9.22
N HIS A 50 -1.91 -15.11 10.04
CA HIS A 50 -1.81 -15.12 11.51
C HIS A 50 -1.40 -13.76 12.10
N ASP A 51 -2.09 -12.71 11.66
CA ASP A 51 -1.87 -11.30 12.04
C ASP A 51 -0.50 -10.72 11.65
N ARG A 52 0.16 -11.32 10.65
CA ARG A 52 1.47 -10.91 10.16
C ARG A 52 1.47 -10.72 8.65
N ALA A 53 2.14 -9.68 8.19
CA ALA A 53 2.27 -9.43 6.77
C ALA A 53 3.10 -10.55 6.13
N PRO A 54 2.66 -11.11 4.99
CA PRO A 54 3.44 -12.08 4.25
C PRO A 54 4.74 -11.45 3.71
N ALA A 55 5.68 -12.31 3.31
CA ALA A 55 6.99 -11.89 2.80
C ALA A 55 6.86 -10.90 1.62
N VAL A 56 5.94 -11.15 0.70
CA VAL A 56 5.67 -10.31 -0.49
C VAL A 56 5.21 -8.89 -0.14
N TRP A 57 4.68 -8.65 1.05
CA TRP A 57 4.36 -7.30 1.52
C TRP A 57 5.51 -6.67 2.31
N SER A 58 6.28 -7.49 3.03
CA SER A 58 7.41 -7.03 3.84
C SER A 58 8.60 -6.60 2.97
N ASP A 59 8.78 -7.29 1.84
CA ASP A 59 9.75 -6.99 0.78
C ASP A 59 9.01 -6.93 -0.57
N PRO A 60 8.34 -5.79 -0.86
CA PRO A 60 7.48 -5.69 -2.02
C PRO A 60 8.28 -5.58 -3.31
N THR A 61 7.83 -6.28 -4.35
CA THR A 61 8.32 -6.08 -5.71
C THR A 61 7.99 -4.67 -6.17
N LEU A 62 9.02 -3.89 -6.47
CA LEU A 62 8.89 -2.54 -6.96
C LEU A 62 8.48 -2.57 -8.44
N PRO A 63 7.76 -1.55 -8.92
CA PRO A 63 7.54 -1.35 -10.34
C PRO A 63 8.85 -1.23 -11.12
N ASP A 64 8.78 -1.61 -12.39
CA ASP A 64 9.85 -1.40 -13.35
C ASP A 64 9.99 0.08 -13.69
N CYS A 65 11.20 0.52 -14.00
CA CYS A 65 11.46 1.91 -14.35
C CYS A 65 11.09 2.18 -15.80
N ARG A 66 10.13 3.09 -16.03
CA ARG A 66 9.76 3.51 -17.38
C ARG A 66 10.84 4.32 -18.12
N ALA A 67 11.82 4.87 -17.41
CA ALA A 67 12.85 5.72 -18.00
C ALA A 67 14.07 4.92 -18.50
N CYS A 68 14.53 3.93 -17.74
CA CYS A 68 15.69 3.10 -18.10
C CYS A 68 15.35 1.63 -18.40
N GLY A 69 14.09 1.22 -18.27
CA GLY A 69 13.64 -0.17 -18.45
C GLY A 69 14.11 -1.12 -17.34
N GLY A 70 14.74 -0.62 -16.28
CA GLY A 70 15.24 -1.45 -15.20
C GLY A 70 14.12 -2.14 -14.44
N THR A 71 14.28 -3.42 -14.14
CA THR A 71 13.30 -4.16 -13.34
C THR A 71 13.40 -3.89 -11.85
N ASP A 72 12.28 -4.00 -11.12
CA ASP A 72 12.19 -3.95 -9.65
C ASP A 72 13.01 -2.81 -9.03
N CYS A 73 12.74 -1.57 -9.45
CA CYS A 73 13.60 -0.45 -9.07
C CYS A 73 12.92 0.89 -8.84
N ALA A 74 11.65 1.08 -9.20
CA ALA A 74 10.93 2.33 -8.95
C ALA A 74 10.32 2.33 -7.54
N LYS A 75 11.03 2.90 -6.56
CA LYS A 75 10.53 3.02 -5.18
C LYS A 75 9.59 4.23 -5.04
N PRO A 76 8.57 4.19 -4.18
CA PRO A 76 7.76 5.36 -3.88
C PRO A 76 8.60 6.46 -3.23
N VAL A 77 8.34 7.72 -3.60
CA VAL A 77 8.90 8.88 -2.92
C VAL A 77 8.09 9.12 -1.64
N MET A 78 8.71 8.82 -0.49
CA MET A 78 8.04 8.92 0.80
C MET A 78 7.85 10.37 1.25
N ALA A 79 6.60 10.78 1.43
CA ALA A 79 6.25 12.07 2.02
C ALA A 79 6.44 12.07 3.55
N LYS A 80 6.21 13.23 4.19
CA LYS A 80 6.15 13.31 5.65
C LYS A 80 4.91 12.57 6.15
N LYS A 81 4.94 12.09 7.40
CA LYS A 81 3.93 11.19 8.01
C LYS A 81 2.46 11.49 7.65
N ARG A 82 2.04 12.76 7.71
CA ARG A 82 0.66 13.20 7.46
C ARG A 82 0.25 13.17 5.99
N ASP A 83 1.24 13.23 5.10
CA ASP A 83 1.07 13.43 3.67
C ASP A 83 1.39 12.16 2.88
N ILE A 84 1.62 11.03 3.57
CA ILE A 84 1.82 9.74 2.92
C ILE A 84 0.55 9.36 2.17
N ASN A 85 0.68 9.13 0.87
CA ASN A 85 -0.41 8.65 0.03
C ASN A 85 -0.62 7.14 0.25
N TRP A 86 -1.32 6.80 1.32
CA TRP A 86 -1.58 5.41 1.72
C TRP A 86 -2.34 4.61 0.67
N LEU A 87 -3.25 5.25 -0.06
CA LEU A 87 -4.03 4.58 -1.11
C LEU A 87 -3.15 4.22 -2.31
N PHE A 88 -2.28 5.12 -2.77
CA PHE A 88 -1.30 4.80 -3.82
C PHE A 88 -0.38 3.64 -3.42
N LEU A 89 0.12 3.66 -2.19
CA LEU A 89 0.96 2.58 -1.67
C LEU A 89 0.20 1.26 -1.57
N LEU A 90 -1.08 1.28 -1.16
CA LEU A 90 -1.91 0.08 -1.12
C LEU A 90 -2.07 -0.53 -2.51
N LEU A 91 -2.48 0.27 -3.50
CA LEU A 91 -2.76 -0.20 -4.85
C LEU A 91 -1.52 -0.76 -5.55
N GLY A 92 -0.34 -0.22 -5.24
CA GLY A 92 0.93 -0.76 -5.70
C GLY A 92 1.48 -1.93 -4.87
N GLN A 93 0.83 -2.30 -3.77
CA GLN A 93 1.37 -3.23 -2.76
C GLN A 93 2.74 -2.79 -2.19
N LEU A 94 2.96 -1.47 -2.07
CA LEU A 94 4.20 -0.81 -1.66
C LEU A 94 4.21 -0.31 -0.22
N ILE A 95 3.20 -0.62 0.61
CA ILE A 95 3.17 -0.16 2.02
C ILE A 95 4.40 -0.69 2.80
N GLY A 96 4.97 -1.82 2.38
CA GLY A 96 6.22 -2.38 2.93
C GLY A 96 7.42 -1.44 2.86
N CYS A 97 7.43 -0.51 1.90
CA CYS A 97 8.46 0.53 1.76
C CYS A 97 8.43 1.55 2.90
N CYS A 98 7.32 1.66 3.64
CA CYS A 98 7.21 2.54 4.80
C CYS A 98 8.13 2.09 5.94
N LYS A 99 8.62 3.06 6.71
CA LYS A 99 9.39 2.79 7.91
C LYS A 99 8.45 2.45 9.06
N LEU A 100 8.94 1.71 10.06
CA LEU A 100 8.11 1.24 11.17
C LEU A 100 7.36 2.38 11.89
N TRP A 101 7.98 3.55 12.02
CA TRP A 101 7.34 4.69 12.68
C TRP A 101 6.23 5.34 11.85
N ASP A 102 6.27 5.22 10.52
CA ASP A 102 5.21 5.70 9.63
C ASP A 102 3.99 4.79 9.76
N LEU A 103 4.22 3.47 9.78
CA LEU A 103 3.18 2.47 10.05
C LEU A 103 2.56 2.67 11.44
N LYS A 104 3.38 2.84 12.49
CA LYS A 104 2.90 3.14 13.84
C LYS A 104 2.13 4.45 13.93
N TYR A 105 2.50 5.44 13.12
CA TYR A 105 1.77 6.70 13.02
C TYR A 105 0.38 6.47 12.41
N PHE A 106 0.29 5.73 11.30
CA PHE A 106 -0.99 5.36 10.71
C PHE A 106 -1.88 4.59 11.69
N CYS A 107 -1.35 3.56 12.35
CA CYS A 107 -2.11 2.78 13.32
C CYS A 107 -2.62 3.63 14.51
N LYS A 108 -1.85 4.65 14.93
CA LYS A 108 -2.29 5.62 15.96
C LYS A 108 -3.57 6.34 15.56
N HIS A 109 -3.67 6.71 14.29
CA HIS A 109 -4.76 7.52 13.76
C HIS A 109 -5.92 6.70 13.19
N THR A 110 -5.81 5.37 13.23
CA THR A 110 -6.86 4.42 12.78
C THR A 110 -7.32 3.50 13.91
N SER A 111 -6.99 3.82 15.16
CA SER A 111 -7.34 3.04 16.36
C SER A 111 -6.84 1.58 16.32
N ASN A 112 -5.74 1.33 15.60
CA ASN A 112 -5.10 0.02 15.54
C ASN A 112 -3.99 -0.11 16.58
N HIS A 113 -3.71 -1.34 16.99
CA HIS A 113 -2.62 -1.62 17.90
C HIS A 113 -1.26 -1.24 17.29
N ARG A 114 -0.38 -0.64 18.10
CA ARG A 114 0.89 -0.05 17.64
C ARG A 114 2.13 -0.76 18.17
N THR A 115 1.95 -1.68 19.13
CA THR A 115 3.08 -2.40 19.71
C THR A 115 3.23 -3.73 18.96
N GLY A 116 4.40 -3.99 18.43
CA GLY A 116 4.62 -5.12 17.53
C GLY A 116 5.81 -4.92 16.61
N ALA A 117 6.27 -6.03 16.05
CA ALA A 117 7.23 -6.06 14.97
C ALA A 117 6.63 -5.47 13.68
N LYS A 118 7.50 -5.12 12.72
CA LYS A 118 7.10 -4.41 11.50
C LYS A 118 6.03 -5.16 10.70
N ASP A 119 6.17 -6.48 10.59
CA ASP A 119 5.22 -7.37 9.91
C ASP A 119 3.79 -7.29 10.47
N ARG A 120 3.63 -7.21 11.81
CA ARG A 120 2.32 -7.06 12.45
C ARG A 120 1.69 -5.70 12.15
N VAL A 121 2.46 -4.62 12.32
CA VAL A 121 1.95 -3.26 12.08
C VAL A 121 1.65 -3.05 10.58
N LEU A 122 2.44 -3.67 9.71
CA LEU A 122 2.23 -3.66 8.27
C LEU A 122 0.93 -4.36 7.88
N TYR A 123 0.67 -5.56 8.42
CA TYR A 123 -0.59 -6.29 8.22
C TYR A 123 -1.81 -5.43 8.61
N LEU A 124 -1.78 -4.86 9.83
CA LEU A 124 -2.85 -3.98 10.31
C LEU A 124 -3.03 -2.77 9.40
N THR A 125 -1.94 -2.20 8.87
CA THR A 125 -2.00 -1.06 7.95
C THR A 125 -2.69 -1.44 6.63
N TYR A 126 -2.32 -2.57 6.01
CA TYR A 126 -2.97 -3.06 4.78
C TYR A 126 -4.48 -3.24 4.98
N LEU A 127 -4.88 -3.96 6.03
CA LEU A 127 -6.28 -4.22 6.31
C LEU A 127 -7.06 -2.96 6.63
N ALA A 128 -6.50 -2.05 7.43
CA ALA A 128 -7.16 -0.81 7.78
C ALA A 128 -7.36 0.13 6.57
N VAL A 129 -6.40 0.24 5.65
CA VAL A 129 -6.61 1.00 4.40
C VAL A 129 -7.69 0.33 3.53
N CYS A 130 -7.68 -1.01 3.42
CA CYS A 130 -8.72 -1.74 2.69
C CYS A 130 -10.12 -1.51 3.30
N LYS A 131 -10.23 -1.55 4.63
CA LYS A 131 -11.47 -1.30 5.37
C LYS A 131 -11.97 0.13 5.20
N GLN A 132 -11.08 1.13 5.13
CA GLN A 132 -11.47 2.51 4.81
C GLN A 132 -12.04 2.60 3.38
N LEU A 133 -11.46 1.87 2.43
CA LEU A 133 -11.91 1.90 1.04
C LEU A 133 -13.19 1.09 0.83
N VAL A 134 -13.32 -0.10 1.41
CA VAL A 134 -14.53 -0.95 1.31
C VAL A 134 -14.85 -1.50 2.71
N PRO A 135 -15.67 -0.77 3.50
CA PRO A 135 -15.96 -1.14 4.90
C PRO A 135 -16.66 -2.49 5.09
N SER A 136 -17.38 -2.97 4.08
CA SER A 136 -18.10 -4.25 4.09
C SER A 136 -17.26 -5.45 3.64
N GLY A 137 -15.99 -5.24 3.28
CA GLY A 137 -15.09 -6.31 2.83
C GLY A 137 -14.49 -7.10 4.00
N PRO A 138 -13.80 -8.22 3.72
CA PRO A 138 -13.26 -9.15 4.72
C PRO A 138 -11.97 -8.62 5.40
N PHE A 139 -11.90 -7.33 5.73
CA PHE A 139 -10.69 -6.63 6.14
C PHE A 139 -10.57 -6.39 7.65
N ASP A 140 -11.33 -7.10 8.46
CA ASP A 140 -11.14 -7.06 9.91
C ASP A 140 -9.81 -7.70 10.30
N ALA A 141 -9.07 -7.05 11.19
CA ALA A 141 -7.78 -7.56 11.66
C ALA A 141 -7.96 -8.76 12.59
#